data_AF-A0A3S0LVW0-F1
#
_entry.id   AF-A0A3S0LVW0-F1
#
_cell.length_a   1.000
_cell.length_b   1.000
_cell.length_c   1.000
_cell.angle_alpha   90.00
_cell.angle_beta   90.00
_cell.angle_gamma   90.00
#
_symmetry.space_group_name_H-M   'P 1'
#
loop_
_entity.id
_entity.type
_entity.pdbx_description
1 polymer ?
#
loop_
_entity_poly.entity_id
_entity_poly.type
_entity_poly.pdbx_seq_one_letter_code
_entity_poly.pdbx_strand_id
1 'polypeptide(L)'
;MTPKTNELQNYLRSSEHLNKKAASDGNLKHFLLPFFCFRLYVRYKNKKKPVHLYGNEHQCTYYQLQTGRVPHIELSQTKGYTDLIRYVEEKIKGKYLTAIIYRRTGDHSDFNIECRRYNEAGQLEKCQDPVIDPEVDKRILYYYFKNGELQLQYINPNNEDFKINL
;
A
#
# COMPACT_ATOMS: atom_id res chain seq x y z
N MET A 1 11.01 -21.96 -15.67
CA MET A 1 11.28 -21.05 -14.53
C MET A 1 10.38 -19.84 -14.68
N THR A 2 9.46 -19.65 -13.73
CA THR A 2 8.44 -18.59 -13.77
C THR A 2 9.07 -17.24 -13.39
N PRO A 3 8.90 -16.18 -14.19
CA PRO A 3 9.44 -14.85 -13.89
C PRO A 3 8.91 -14.21 -12.59
N LYS A 4 7.86 -14.79 -11.99
CA LYS A 4 7.15 -14.34 -10.78
C LYS A 4 8.01 -14.32 -9.48
N THR A 5 9.06 -15.13 -9.38
CA THR A 5 9.88 -15.24 -8.16
C THR A 5 10.91 -14.12 -8.01
N ASN A 6 11.33 -13.52 -9.13
CA ASN A 6 12.38 -12.49 -9.13
C ASN A 6 11.85 -11.10 -8.70
N GLU A 7 10.62 -10.72 -9.07
CA GLU A 7 10.04 -9.43 -8.65
C GLU A 7 9.88 -9.36 -7.12
N LEU A 8 9.36 -10.43 -6.51
CA LEU A 8 9.16 -10.49 -5.06
C LEU A 8 10.47 -10.51 -4.29
N GLN A 9 11.47 -11.27 -4.75
CA GLN A 9 12.78 -11.33 -4.10
C GLN A 9 13.58 -10.03 -4.26
N ASN A 10 13.52 -9.37 -5.41
CA ASN A 10 14.15 -8.06 -5.61
C ASN A 10 13.48 -6.97 -4.75
N TYR A 11 12.16 -7.06 -4.57
CA TYR A 11 11.39 -6.19 -3.69
C TYR A 11 11.66 -6.43 -2.19
N LEU A 12 11.88 -7.68 -1.78
CA LEU A 12 12.29 -8.01 -0.40
C LEU A 12 13.73 -7.54 -0.12
N ARG A 13 14.65 -7.61 -1.09
CA ARG A 13 16.01 -7.07 -0.92
C ARG A 13 16.05 -5.55 -0.77
N SER A 14 15.19 -4.81 -1.47
CA SER A 14 15.07 -3.36 -1.27
C SER A 14 14.40 -2.99 0.07
N SER A 15 13.68 -3.93 0.70
CA SER A 15 13.00 -3.74 1.99
C SER A 15 13.92 -3.77 3.23
N GLU A 16 15.12 -4.35 3.16
CA GLU A 16 16.08 -4.35 4.28
C GLU A 16 16.46 -2.93 4.73
N HIS A 17 16.58 -1.99 3.78
CA HIS A 17 16.88 -0.60 4.09
C HIS A 17 15.69 0.14 4.73
N LEU A 18 14.46 -0.24 4.35
CA LEU A 18 13.21 0.33 4.87
C LEU A 18 12.94 -0.14 6.31
N ASN A 19 13.33 -1.38 6.64
CA ASN A 19 13.22 -1.94 7.99
C ASN A 19 14.07 -1.17 9.02
N LYS A 20 15.29 -0.77 8.64
CA LYS A 20 16.19 0.00 9.55
C LYS A 20 15.63 1.38 9.91
N LYS A 21 15.00 2.05 8.95
CA LYS A 21 14.41 3.39 9.16
C LYS A 21 13.08 3.35 9.92
N ALA A 22 12.24 2.36 9.65
CA ALA A 22 11.01 2.18 10.40
C ALA A 22 11.27 1.84 11.87
N ALA A 23 12.30 1.03 12.14
CA ALA A 23 12.75 0.70 13.50
C ALA A 23 13.38 1.90 14.21
N SER A 24 14.19 2.72 13.52
CA SER A 24 14.79 3.93 14.12
C SER A 24 13.77 5.02 14.44
N ASP A 25 12.77 5.20 13.57
CA ASP A 25 11.83 6.32 13.66
C ASP A 25 10.55 5.96 14.45
N GLY A 26 10.41 4.70 14.90
CA GLY A 26 9.23 4.21 15.61
C GLY A 26 7.92 4.33 14.81
N ASN A 27 8.03 4.50 13.48
CA ASN A 27 6.90 4.86 12.63
C ASN A 27 6.65 3.77 11.58
N LEU A 28 5.72 2.88 11.92
CA LEU A 28 5.24 1.77 11.10
C LEU A 28 4.67 2.23 9.74
N LYS A 29 4.34 3.50 9.54
CA LYS A 29 3.93 3.98 8.20
C LYS A 29 5.06 3.80 7.20
N HIS A 30 6.31 4.04 7.57
CA HIS A 30 7.47 3.85 6.68
C HIS A 30 7.63 2.40 6.25
N PHE A 31 7.22 1.48 7.11
CA PHE A 31 7.18 0.06 6.84
C PHE A 31 6.07 -0.32 5.84
N LEU A 32 4.91 0.36 5.89
CA LEU A 32 3.78 0.10 5.00
C LEU A 32 3.88 0.79 3.63
N LEU A 33 4.64 1.89 3.54
CA LEU A 33 4.81 2.69 2.32
C LEU A 33 5.18 1.89 1.06
N PRO A 34 6.04 0.87 1.13
CA PRO A 34 6.34 0.01 -0.01
C PRO A 34 5.09 -0.71 -0.52
N PHE A 35 4.22 -1.16 0.38
CA PHE A 35 3.07 -2.00 0.04
C PHE A 35 1.87 -1.23 -0.50
N PHE A 36 1.90 0.11 -0.54
CA PHE A 36 0.85 0.90 -1.19
C PHE A 36 1.03 0.85 -2.70
N CYS A 37 0.03 0.32 -3.40
CA CYS A 37 0.03 0.20 -4.85
C CYS A 37 -0.56 1.44 -5.52
N PHE A 38 -1.42 2.17 -4.81
CA PHE A 38 -2.09 3.35 -5.31
C PHE A 38 -1.83 4.60 -4.48
N ARG A 39 -1.70 5.72 -5.18
CA ARG A 39 -1.55 7.05 -4.57
C ARG A 39 -2.45 8.03 -5.31
N LEU A 40 -3.25 8.74 -4.53
CA LEU A 40 -4.01 9.88 -4.99
C LEU A 40 -3.16 11.16 -4.84
N TYR A 41 -2.96 11.86 -5.95
CA TYR A 41 -2.47 13.22 -6.01
C TYR A 41 -3.67 14.18 -6.08
N VAL A 42 -3.72 15.18 -5.21
CA VAL A 42 -4.77 16.20 -5.23
C VAL A 42 -4.16 17.59 -5.14
N ARG A 43 -4.56 18.46 -6.07
CA ARG A 43 -4.33 19.91 -5.96
C ARG A 43 -5.63 20.56 -5.51
N TYR A 44 -5.74 20.89 -4.22
CA TYR A 44 -6.93 21.55 -3.68
C TYR A 44 -7.01 23.02 -4.09
N LYS A 45 -8.23 23.57 -4.23
CA LYS A 45 -8.43 25.00 -4.56
C LYS A 45 -7.90 25.94 -3.48
N ASN A 46 -8.01 25.52 -2.22
CA ASN A 46 -7.63 26.32 -1.04
C ASN A 46 -6.22 26.01 -0.51
N LYS A 47 -5.43 25.18 -1.17
CA LYS A 47 -4.07 24.84 -0.74
C LYS A 47 -3.04 25.22 -1.79
N LYS A 48 -1.95 25.84 -1.35
CA LYS A 48 -0.82 26.20 -2.23
C LYS A 48 -0.04 24.97 -2.72
N LYS A 49 0.05 23.92 -1.90
CA LYS A 49 0.80 22.71 -2.20
C LYS A 49 -0.13 21.54 -2.49
N PRO A 50 0.24 20.65 -3.43
CA PRO A 50 -0.49 19.42 -3.64
C PRO A 50 -0.38 18.49 -2.43
N VAL A 51 -1.35 17.60 -2.30
CA VAL A 51 -1.41 16.58 -1.25
C VAL A 51 -1.34 15.21 -1.91
N HIS A 52 -0.60 14.31 -1.28
CA HIS A 52 -0.58 12.89 -1.63
C HIS A 52 -1.29 12.10 -0.54
N LEU A 53 -2.26 11.29 -0.96
CA LEU A 53 -3.00 10.37 -0.11
C LEU A 53 -2.77 8.96 -0.64
N TYR A 54 -2.67 8.00 0.27
CA TYR A 54 -2.53 6.59 -0.09
C TYR A 54 -3.86 5.91 0.09
N GLY A 55 -4.07 4.89 -0.73
CA GLY A 55 -5.18 4.00 -0.52
C GLY A 55 -5.08 3.35 0.83
N ASN A 56 -6.17 2.72 1.19
CA ASN A 56 -6.26 2.00 2.42
C ASN A 56 -6.15 0.50 2.15
N GLU A 57 -5.06 0.12 1.49
CA GLU A 57 -4.70 -1.27 1.26
C GLU A 57 -4.49 -2.02 2.59
N HIS A 58 -4.25 -1.30 3.71
CA HIS A 58 -3.70 -1.83 4.98
C HIS A 58 -4.42 -1.35 6.26
N GLN A 59 -5.70 -0.92 6.24
CA GLN A 59 -6.37 -0.37 7.46
C GLN A 59 -6.33 -1.32 8.65
N CYS A 60 -6.42 -2.63 8.37
CA CYS A 60 -6.35 -3.68 9.37
C CYS A 60 -5.03 -3.57 10.14
N THR A 61 -3.93 -3.34 9.42
CA THR A 61 -2.55 -3.30 9.90
C THR A 61 -2.29 -2.23 10.94
N TYR A 62 -2.75 -0.99 10.73
CA TYR A 62 -2.49 0.10 11.67
C TYR A 62 -3.18 -0.16 13.02
N TYR A 63 -4.41 -0.67 13.00
CA TYR A 63 -5.16 -1.02 14.21
C TYR A 63 -4.67 -2.32 14.87
N GLN A 64 -4.27 -3.32 14.08
CA GLN A 64 -3.78 -4.62 14.57
C GLN A 64 -2.40 -4.48 15.25
N LEU A 65 -1.52 -3.65 14.71
CA LEU A 65 -0.22 -3.32 15.31
C LEU A 65 -0.38 -2.52 16.62
N GLN A 66 -1.37 -1.63 16.71
CA GLN A 66 -1.66 -0.89 17.94
C GLN A 66 -2.31 -1.76 19.03
N THR A 67 -3.04 -2.80 18.65
CA THR A 67 -3.82 -3.63 19.59
C THR A 67 -3.20 -4.99 19.91
N GLY A 68 -2.12 -5.38 19.21
CA GLY A 68 -1.35 -6.61 19.44
C GLY A 68 -2.11 -7.90 19.14
N ARG A 69 -3.25 -7.83 18.44
CA ARG A 69 -4.21 -8.96 18.36
C ARG A 69 -4.12 -9.81 17.09
N VAL A 70 -3.34 -9.44 16.07
CA VAL A 70 -3.26 -10.22 14.82
C VAL A 70 -1.84 -10.20 14.22
N PRO A 71 -1.21 -11.37 13.96
CA PRO A 71 0.19 -11.48 13.51
C PRO A 71 0.38 -11.29 11.99
N HIS A 72 -0.60 -10.68 11.31
CA HIS A 72 -0.56 -10.50 9.86
C HIS A 72 -1.31 -9.26 9.38
N ILE A 73 -1.02 -8.91 8.14
CA ILE A 73 -1.47 -7.73 7.42
C ILE A 73 -2.18 -8.22 6.16
N GLU A 74 -3.47 -7.92 6.03
CA GLU A 74 -4.19 -8.15 4.78
C GLU A 74 -3.94 -6.97 3.85
N LEU A 75 -3.25 -7.23 2.74
CA LEU A 75 -3.01 -6.30 1.65
C LEU A 75 -4.16 -6.50 0.65
N SER A 76 -5.04 -5.49 0.49
CA SER A 76 -6.08 -5.52 -0.55
C SER A 76 -5.92 -4.35 -1.54
N GLN A 77 -5.44 -4.66 -2.75
CA GLN A 77 -5.21 -3.67 -3.79
C GLN A 77 -6.51 -3.03 -4.27
N THR A 78 -7.55 -3.84 -4.50
CA THR A 78 -8.88 -3.39 -4.90
C THR A 78 -9.46 -2.47 -3.84
N LYS A 79 -9.37 -2.84 -2.56
CA LYS A 79 -9.86 -1.99 -1.48
C LYS A 79 -9.17 -0.63 -1.47
N GLY A 80 -7.84 -0.60 -1.52
CA GLY A 80 -7.10 0.65 -1.53
C GLY A 80 -7.46 1.53 -2.73
N TYR A 81 -7.60 0.93 -3.91
CA TYR A 81 -8.01 1.64 -5.12
C TYR A 81 -9.44 2.20 -5.03
N THR A 82 -10.40 1.37 -4.62
CA THR A 82 -11.80 1.77 -4.45
C THR A 82 -11.95 2.86 -3.39
N ASP A 83 -11.22 2.79 -2.28
CA ASP A 83 -11.27 3.80 -1.23
C ASP A 83 -10.79 5.17 -1.74
N LEU A 84 -9.76 5.21 -2.59
CA LEU A 84 -9.31 6.46 -3.23
C LEU A 84 -10.35 7.01 -4.19
N ILE A 85 -10.98 6.16 -5.02
CA ILE A 85 -12.07 6.57 -5.92
C ILE A 85 -13.20 7.20 -5.13
N ARG A 86 -13.69 6.49 -4.10
CA ARG A 86 -14.79 6.97 -3.24
C ARG A 86 -14.42 8.26 -2.52
N TYR A 87 -13.18 8.39 -2.07
CA TYR A 87 -12.72 9.64 -1.47
C TYR A 87 -12.84 10.81 -2.46
N VAL A 88 -12.38 10.64 -3.70
CA VAL A 88 -12.47 11.68 -4.74
C VAL A 88 -13.92 12.00 -5.09
N GLU A 89 -14.74 10.97 -5.34
CA GLU A 89 -16.08 11.11 -5.90
C GLU A 89 -17.12 11.50 -4.85
N GLU A 90 -16.99 11.01 -3.61
CA GLU A 90 -17.98 11.22 -2.55
C GLU A 90 -17.57 12.30 -1.53
N LYS A 91 -16.27 12.44 -1.22
CA LYS A 91 -15.81 13.28 -0.09
C LYS A 91 -15.25 14.64 -0.51
N ILE A 92 -14.47 14.67 -1.59
CA ILE A 92 -13.75 15.88 -2.01
C ILE A 92 -14.16 16.44 -3.38
N LYS A 93 -15.21 15.89 -4.01
CA LYS A 93 -15.72 16.37 -5.29
C LYS A 93 -15.96 17.89 -5.29
N GLY A 94 -15.46 18.58 -6.32
CA GLY A 94 -15.53 20.04 -6.46
C GLY A 94 -14.61 20.85 -5.54
N LYS A 95 -13.89 20.22 -4.60
CA LYS A 95 -12.96 20.90 -3.66
C LYS A 95 -11.53 20.99 -4.18
N TYR A 96 -11.26 20.42 -5.36
CA TYR A 96 -9.94 20.37 -5.99
C TYR A 96 -9.93 21.00 -7.38
N LEU A 97 -8.75 21.40 -7.83
CA LEU A 97 -8.46 21.80 -9.21
C LEU A 97 -8.18 20.57 -10.07
N THR A 98 -7.50 19.58 -9.51
CA THR A 98 -7.29 18.28 -10.14
C THR A 98 -7.10 17.20 -9.09
N ALA A 99 -7.58 15.99 -9.39
CA ALA A 99 -7.33 14.79 -8.62
C ALA A 99 -6.90 13.67 -9.57
N ILE A 100 -5.80 12.99 -9.27
CA ILE A 100 -5.23 11.95 -10.12
C ILE A 100 -4.87 10.73 -9.27
N ILE A 101 -5.39 9.57 -9.62
CA ILE A 101 -5.01 8.29 -8.99
C ILE A 101 -3.91 7.67 -9.83
N TYR A 102 -2.76 7.48 -9.21
CA TYR A 102 -1.60 6.82 -9.80
C TYR A 102 -1.41 5.43 -9.22
N ARG A 103 -0.93 4.51 -10.05
CA ARG A 103 -0.43 3.19 -9.69
C ARG A 103 1.09 3.17 -9.78
N ARG A 104 1.69 2.36 -8.90
CA ARG A 104 3.10 1.99 -8.95
C ARG A 104 3.36 0.85 -9.95
N THR A 105 4.43 0.96 -10.74
CA THR A 105 4.96 -0.20 -11.50
C THR A 105 5.74 -1.08 -10.53
N GLY A 106 5.54 -2.42 -10.56
CA GLY A 106 5.97 -3.36 -9.51
C GLY A 106 7.33 -3.07 -8.87
N ASP A 107 8.34 -2.85 -9.71
CA ASP A 107 9.76 -2.77 -9.34
C ASP A 107 10.21 -1.34 -8.95
N HIS A 108 9.38 -0.33 -9.21
CA HIS A 108 9.74 1.07 -9.04
C HIS A 108 9.13 1.65 -7.75
N SER A 109 9.85 2.54 -7.09
CA SER A 109 9.32 3.30 -5.95
C SER A 109 8.20 4.29 -6.36
N ASP A 110 8.13 4.60 -7.65
CA ASP A 110 7.41 5.76 -8.16
C ASP A 110 6.01 5.41 -8.63
N PHE A 111 5.06 6.31 -8.32
CA PHE A 111 3.69 6.25 -8.78
C PHE A 111 3.57 7.01 -10.10
N ASN A 112 3.79 6.30 -11.20
CA ASN A 112 3.99 6.85 -12.53
C ASN A 112 2.89 6.47 -13.55
N ILE A 113 2.08 5.45 -13.25
CA ILE A 113 0.97 5.04 -14.13
C ILE A 113 -0.30 5.77 -13.70
N GLU A 114 -0.87 6.59 -14.56
CA GLU A 114 -2.14 7.29 -14.29
C GLU A 114 -3.33 6.38 -14.57
N CYS A 115 -4.08 6.03 -13.52
CA CYS A 115 -5.29 5.20 -13.62
C CYS A 115 -6.55 6.05 -13.83
N ARG A 116 -6.71 7.14 -13.06
CA ARG A 116 -7.86 8.03 -13.20
C ARG A 116 -7.47 9.49 -13.03
N ARG A 117 -8.11 10.37 -13.79
CA ARG A 117 -7.99 11.83 -13.65
C ARG A 117 -9.35 12.49 -13.59
N TYR A 118 -9.49 13.39 -12.64
CA TYR A 118 -10.67 14.22 -12.45
C TYR A 118 -10.31 15.69 -12.59
N ASN A 119 -11.18 16.44 -13.26
CA ASN A 119 -11.04 17.87 -13.44
C ASN A 119 -11.68 18.68 -12.31
N GLU A 120 -11.60 20.00 -12.42
CA GLU A 120 -12.13 20.91 -11.42
C GLU A 120 -13.65 20.75 -11.17
N ALA A 121 -14.41 20.37 -12.19
CA ALA A 121 -15.85 20.08 -12.07
C ALA A 121 -16.13 18.73 -11.38
N GLY A 122 -15.09 17.96 -11.07
CA GLY A 122 -15.19 16.61 -10.54
C GLY A 122 -15.67 15.59 -11.58
N GLN A 123 -15.49 15.88 -12.86
CA GLN A 123 -15.78 14.96 -13.96
C GLN A 123 -14.53 14.12 -14.25
N LEU A 124 -14.75 12.86 -14.60
CA LEU A 124 -13.70 11.92 -14.97
C LEU A 124 -13.23 12.22 -16.40
N GLU A 125 -11.99 12.67 -16.57
CA GLU A 125 -11.38 12.98 -17.87
C GLU A 125 -10.62 11.79 -18.45
N LYS A 126 -10.06 10.95 -17.59
CA LYS A 126 -9.32 9.75 -17.97
C LYS A 126 -9.68 8.60 -17.05
N CYS A 127 -9.93 7.44 -17.65
CA CYS A 127 -10.15 6.18 -16.95
C CYS A 127 -9.36 5.05 -17.62
N GLN A 128 -8.41 4.51 -16.87
CA GLN A 128 -7.56 3.37 -17.20
C GLN A 128 -7.47 2.50 -15.95
N ASP A 129 -8.62 1.94 -15.57
CA ASP A 129 -8.70 1.09 -14.39
C ASP A 129 -7.76 -0.11 -14.55
N PRO A 130 -6.94 -0.42 -13.54
CA PRO A 130 -6.08 -1.58 -13.58
C PRO A 130 -6.94 -2.85 -13.53
N VAL A 131 -6.57 -3.85 -14.34
CA VAL A 131 -7.05 -5.22 -14.12
C VAL A 131 -6.29 -5.76 -12.91
N ILE A 132 -7.02 -5.98 -11.82
CA ILE A 132 -6.45 -6.53 -10.59
C ILE A 132 -6.69 -8.04 -10.62
N ASP A 133 -5.60 -8.80 -10.66
CA ASP A 133 -5.64 -10.26 -10.58
C ASP A 133 -6.13 -10.68 -9.18
N PRO A 134 -7.24 -11.44 -9.05
CA PRO A 134 -7.77 -11.90 -7.77
C PRO A 134 -6.75 -12.66 -6.90
N GLU A 135 -5.79 -13.37 -7.50
CA GLU A 135 -4.74 -14.08 -6.77
C GLU A 135 -3.69 -13.13 -6.17
N VAL A 136 -3.58 -11.92 -6.73
CA VAL A 136 -2.66 -10.86 -6.29
C VAL A 136 -3.38 -9.81 -5.45
N ASP A 137 -4.70 -9.68 -5.61
CA ASP A 137 -5.54 -8.68 -4.96
C ASP A 137 -5.44 -8.77 -3.45
N LYS A 138 -5.51 -10.00 -2.91
CA LYS A 138 -5.47 -10.29 -1.48
C LYS A 138 -4.19 -11.04 -1.14
N ARG A 139 -3.27 -10.36 -0.49
CA ARG A 139 -2.04 -10.98 0.04
C ARG A 139 -2.01 -10.83 1.55
N ILE A 140 -1.60 -11.88 2.24
CA ILE A 140 -1.36 -11.83 3.68
C ILE A 140 0.14 -11.67 3.90
N LEU A 141 0.54 -10.57 4.54
CA LEU A 141 1.90 -10.34 4.99
C LEU A 141 1.96 -10.60 6.50
N TYR A 142 2.60 -11.70 6.89
CA TYR A 142 2.87 -12.01 8.28
C TYR A 142 4.07 -11.21 8.77
N TYR A 143 4.01 -10.77 10.02
CA TYR A 143 5.13 -10.09 10.67
C TYR A 143 5.32 -10.66 12.08
N TYR A 144 6.58 -10.75 12.50
CA TYR A 144 6.94 -11.23 13.84
C TYR A 144 8.27 -10.63 14.27
N PHE A 145 8.54 -10.59 15.58
CA PHE A 145 9.85 -10.19 16.09
C PHE A 145 10.71 -11.43 16.34
N LYS A 146 11.95 -11.41 15.85
CA LYS A 146 12.97 -12.42 16.12
C LYS A 146 14.28 -11.72 16.47
N ASN A 147 14.84 -12.03 17.63
CA ASN A 147 16.08 -11.42 18.13
C ASN A 147 16.04 -9.87 18.18
N GLY A 148 14.87 -9.30 18.49
CA GLY A 148 14.67 -7.84 18.52
C GLY A 148 14.45 -7.19 17.15
N GLU A 149 14.45 -7.98 16.06
CA GLU A 149 14.24 -7.49 14.69
C GLU A 149 12.85 -7.86 14.16
N LEU A 150 12.22 -6.94 13.42
CA LEU A 150 10.97 -7.21 12.70
C LEU A 150 11.25 -8.05 11.45
N GLN A 151 10.63 -9.22 11.37
CA GLN A 151 10.70 -10.16 10.26
C GLN A 151 9.39 -10.19 9.50
N LEU A 152 9.46 -10.46 8.19
CA LEU A 152 8.31 -10.50 7.28
C LEU A 152 8.29 -11.74 6.41
N GLN A 153 7.09 -12.27 6.17
CA GLN A 153 6.90 -13.36 5.23
C GLN A 153 5.47 -13.42 4.69
N TYR A 154 5.30 -14.03 3.52
CA TYR A 154 3.99 -14.25 2.89
C TYR A 154 3.43 -15.65 3.17
N ILE A 155 4.23 -16.52 3.76
CA ILE A 155 3.82 -17.86 4.20
C ILE A 155 3.43 -17.76 5.66
N ASN A 156 2.30 -18.37 6.05
CA ASN A 156 1.89 -18.41 7.44
C ASN A 156 2.98 -19.13 8.27
N PRO A 157 3.57 -18.49 9.29
CA PRO A 157 4.59 -19.12 10.12
C PRO A 157 4.09 -20.38 10.85
N ASN A 158 2.77 -20.57 10.97
CA ASN A 158 2.16 -21.74 11.63
C ASN A 158 1.87 -22.90 10.67
N ASN A 159 2.13 -22.77 9.36
CA ASN A 159 2.05 -23.87 8.40
C ASN A 159 3.44 -24.49 8.25
N GLU A 160 3.72 -25.49 9.10
CA GLU A 160 4.89 -26.37 9.10
C GLU A 160 6.26 -25.69 9.41
N ASP A 161 6.92 -26.20 10.47
CA ASP A 161 8.32 -25.93 10.89
C ASP A 161 8.72 -24.70 11.73
N PHE A 162 7.81 -23.95 12.35
CA PHE A 162 8.19 -23.00 13.43
C PHE A 162 7.62 -23.43 14.79
N LYS A 163 8.37 -24.26 15.51
CA LYS A 163 8.19 -24.41 16.95
C LYS A 163 8.75 -23.17 17.64
N ILE A 164 7.86 -22.26 18.06
CA ILE A 164 8.19 -21.26 19.07
C ILE A 164 8.37 -22.04 20.38
N ASN A 165 9.62 -22.32 20.76
CA ASN A 165 9.91 -22.69 22.14
C ASN A 165 9.73 -21.41 22.96
N LEU A 166 8.58 -21.32 23.63
CA LEU A 166 8.34 -20.38 24.72
C LEU A 166 9.23 -20.73 25.91
#